data_AF-A0A485KD42-F1
#
_entry.id   AF-A0A485KD42-F1
#
_cell.length_a   1.000
_cell.length_b   1.000
_cell.length_c   1.000
_cell.angle_alpha   90.00
_cell.angle_beta   90.00
_cell.angle_gamma   90.00
#
_symmetry.space_group_name_H-M   'P 1'
#
loop_
_entity.id
_entity.type
_entity.pdbx_description
1 polymer ?
#
loop_
_entity_poly.entity_id
_entity_poly.type
_entity_poly.pdbx_seq_one_letter_code
_entity_poly.pdbx_strand_id
1 'polypeptide(L)'
;MYAIHMDDATIRCNSCYNSNSYKLFQMQRLREDYSSIQVTRTMNGKSMQLTIPIPRLPRNGSLDSFMAEINASFKQEAAKGSKQGVQRLKSKLDAVLARAINEPLGCFGLDLVHAMVRQLDFVNKICSNYDYWCQPHVIDESIRRYHQFIHLMHIQSAGTLVPTSDIDIVWHHQTLPIEYAVFCNDIVGQLIDHDDTIPGGTLTTASRKLVAPASLSDIGIDWHTNKTMLSDYRLSCEQCRAVNDDEFADGGCNSHSTSTFKIWTSMSNPIRRSNCRRVSLPFLRPPVHMCIN
;
A
#
# COMPACT_ATOMS: atom_id res chain seq x y z
N MET A 1 1.15 -15.33 -15.12
CA MET A 1 1.42 -14.61 -13.87
C MET A 1 0.48 -13.44 -13.68
N TYR A 2 0.35 -12.51 -14.64
CA TYR A 2 -0.65 -11.42 -14.55
C TYR A 2 -2.04 -11.92 -14.16
N ALA A 3 -2.63 -12.85 -14.93
CA ALA A 3 -3.99 -13.32 -14.62
C ALA A 3 -4.12 -13.96 -13.23
N ILE A 4 -3.07 -14.63 -12.75
CA ILE A 4 -3.07 -15.26 -11.41
C ILE A 4 -2.99 -14.20 -10.30
N HIS A 5 -2.18 -13.17 -10.51
CA HIS A 5 -1.86 -12.17 -9.49
C HIS A 5 -2.87 -11.02 -9.49
N MET A 6 -3.20 -10.47 -10.66
CA MET A 6 -4.07 -9.31 -10.82
C MET A 6 -5.55 -9.67 -10.97
N ASP A 7 -5.86 -10.79 -11.63
CA ASP A 7 -7.25 -11.19 -11.90
C ASP A 7 -7.73 -12.33 -10.98
N ASP A 8 -6.92 -12.70 -9.97
CA ASP A 8 -7.14 -13.85 -9.07
C ASP A 8 -7.44 -15.17 -9.80
N ALA A 9 -7.00 -15.30 -11.05
CA ALA A 9 -7.32 -16.44 -11.89
C ALA A 9 -6.62 -17.70 -11.41
N THR A 10 -7.31 -18.83 -11.54
CA THR A 10 -6.72 -20.15 -11.34
C THR A 10 -6.40 -20.77 -12.69
N ILE A 11 -5.11 -21.00 -12.96
CA ILE A 11 -4.64 -21.54 -14.24
C ILE A 11 -4.17 -22.98 -14.07
N ARG A 12 -4.71 -23.89 -14.89
CA ARG A 12 -4.29 -25.29 -14.90
C ARG A 12 -2.98 -25.48 -15.67
N CYS A 13 -2.05 -26.25 -15.11
CA CYS A 13 -0.82 -26.64 -15.78
C CYS A 13 -1.12 -27.67 -16.90
N ASN A 14 -0.60 -27.44 -18.10
CA ASN A 14 -0.80 -28.36 -19.23
C ASN A 14 -0.01 -29.67 -19.11
N SER A 15 0.98 -29.75 -18.22
CA SER A 15 1.82 -30.94 -18.03
C SER A 15 1.32 -31.80 -16.87
N CYS A 16 1.20 -31.23 -15.66
CA CYS A 16 0.82 -32.00 -14.48
C CYS A 16 -0.67 -31.88 -14.12
N TYR A 17 -1.45 -31.09 -14.86
CA TYR A 17 -2.88 -30.85 -14.64
C TYR A 17 -3.26 -30.26 -13.27
N ASN A 18 -2.29 -29.85 -12.46
CA ASN A 18 -2.51 -29.13 -11.22
C ASN A 18 -2.93 -27.68 -11.48
N SER A 19 -3.71 -27.12 -10.57
CA SER A 19 -4.16 -25.72 -10.64
C SER A 19 -3.18 -24.79 -9.94
N ASN A 20 -2.87 -23.66 -10.55
CA ASN A 20 -2.02 -22.60 -10.01
C ASN A 20 -2.85 -21.36 -9.72
N SER A 21 -2.78 -20.86 -8.49
CA SER A 21 -3.47 -19.66 -8.01
C SER A 21 -2.52 -18.85 -7.13
N TYR A 22 -2.82 -17.59 -6.87
CA TYR A 22 -2.03 -16.78 -5.93
C TYR A 22 -1.99 -17.43 -4.54
N LYS A 23 -3.13 -17.97 -4.10
CA LYS A 23 -3.24 -18.74 -2.84
C LYS A 23 -2.33 -19.96 -2.81
N LEU A 24 -2.11 -20.65 -3.93
CA LEU A 24 -1.16 -21.76 -3.99
C LEU A 24 0.26 -21.33 -3.62
N PHE A 25 0.71 -20.19 -4.14
CA PHE A 25 2.03 -19.66 -3.82
C PHE A 25 2.13 -19.23 -2.35
N GLN A 26 1.06 -18.67 -1.78
CA GLN A 26 0.99 -18.38 -0.34
C GLN A 26 1.06 -19.64 0.53
N MET A 27 0.36 -20.72 0.14
CA MET A 27 0.47 -22.02 0.80
C MET A 27 1.87 -22.62 0.66
N GLN A 28 2.54 -22.41 -0.48
CA GLN A 28 3.92 -22.86 -0.68
C GLN A 28 4.90 -22.10 0.22
N ARG A 29 4.77 -20.78 0.35
CA ARG A 29 5.55 -19.98 1.32
C ARG A 29 5.39 -20.51 2.74
N LEU A 30 4.16 -20.82 3.16
CA LEU A 30 3.91 -21.42 4.47
C LEU A 30 4.73 -22.71 4.69
N ARG A 31 4.81 -23.56 3.66
CA ARG A 31 5.55 -24.84 3.72
C ARG A 31 7.06 -24.65 3.75
N GLU A 32 7.56 -23.60 3.12
CA GLU A 32 8.98 -23.24 3.14
C GLU A 32 9.40 -22.70 4.52
N ASP A 33 8.53 -21.88 5.12
CA ASP A 33 8.79 -21.28 6.43
C ASP A 33 8.54 -22.26 7.60
N TYR A 34 7.61 -23.21 7.44
CA TYR A 34 7.19 -24.13 8.51
C TYR A 34 7.04 -25.57 8.01
N SER A 35 7.74 -26.49 8.66
CA SER A 35 7.46 -27.94 8.52
C SER A 35 6.28 -28.37 9.39
N SER A 36 6.07 -27.70 10.53
CA SER A 36 4.97 -27.95 11.47
C SER A 36 4.80 -26.79 12.44
N ILE A 37 3.61 -26.68 13.04
CA ILE A 37 3.27 -25.70 14.07
C ILE A 37 3.13 -26.45 15.40
N GLN A 38 4.01 -26.11 16.35
CA GLN A 38 4.12 -26.85 17.60
C GLN A 38 4.00 -25.95 18.83
N VAL A 39 3.38 -26.46 19.88
CA VAL A 39 3.43 -25.88 21.23
C VAL A 39 3.86 -26.96 22.22
N THR A 40 4.82 -26.63 23.07
CA THR A 40 5.31 -27.53 24.12
C THR A 40 4.86 -27.01 25.48
N ARG A 41 4.41 -27.92 26.34
CA ARG A 41 4.11 -27.63 27.74
C ARG A 41 4.82 -28.64 28.63
N THR A 42 5.58 -28.15 29.59
CA THR A 42 6.21 -28.98 30.62
C THR A 42 5.43 -28.83 31.92
N MET A 43 4.97 -29.95 32.50
CA MET A 43 4.38 -30.00 33.84
C MET A 43 5.02 -31.14 34.64
N ASN A 44 5.47 -30.85 35.86
CA ASN A 44 6.07 -31.83 36.78
C ASN A 44 7.15 -32.72 36.11
N GLY A 45 8.01 -32.12 35.28
CA GLY A 45 9.06 -32.83 34.53
C GLY A 45 8.59 -33.63 33.30
N LYS A 46 7.28 -33.76 33.04
CA LYS A 46 6.75 -34.35 31.81
C LYS A 46 6.39 -33.27 30.79
N SER A 47 6.99 -33.36 29.61
CA SER A 47 6.70 -32.48 28.49
C SER A 47 5.67 -33.12 27.56
N MET A 48 4.59 -32.39 27.28
CA MET A 48 3.61 -32.73 26.25
C MET A 48 3.72 -31.73 25.12
N GLN A 49 3.78 -32.22 23.89
CA GLN A 49 3.87 -31.42 22.69
C GLN A 49 2.63 -31.65 21.83
N LEU A 50 2.00 -30.57 21.38
CA LEU A 50 0.96 -30.61 20.36
C LEU A 50 1.55 -30.10 19.05
N THR A 51 1.40 -30.86 17.97
CA THR A 51 2.10 -30.62 16.71
C THR A 51 1.17 -30.78 15.51
N ILE A 52 0.97 -29.70 14.76
CA ILE A 52 0.23 -29.70 13.50
C ILE A 52 1.23 -29.72 12.36
N PRO A 53 1.35 -30.81 11.59
CA PRO A 53 2.18 -30.82 10.39
C PRO A 53 1.58 -29.87 9.34
N ILE A 54 2.43 -29.16 8.58
CA ILE A 54 1.93 -28.40 7.42
C ILE A 54 1.63 -29.39 6.29
N PRO A 55 0.41 -29.39 5.72
CA PRO A 55 0.03 -30.36 4.70
C PRO A 55 0.80 -30.16 3.39
N ARG A 56 0.68 -31.14 2.50
CA ARG A 56 1.18 -31.00 1.13
C ARG A 56 0.29 -30.02 0.38
N LEU A 57 0.81 -29.46 -0.71
CA LEU A 57 -0.03 -28.64 -1.59
C LEU A 57 -1.11 -29.51 -2.25
N PRO A 58 -2.38 -29.07 -2.25
CA PRO A 58 -3.44 -29.84 -2.88
C PRO A 58 -3.33 -29.73 -4.41
N ARG A 59 -3.61 -30.83 -5.12
CA ARG A 59 -3.52 -30.89 -6.60
C ARG A 59 -4.43 -29.88 -7.29
N ASN A 60 -5.60 -29.62 -6.70
CA ASN A 60 -6.57 -28.65 -7.19
C ASN A 60 -6.21 -27.19 -6.88
N GLY A 61 -5.10 -26.95 -6.17
CA GLY A 61 -4.63 -25.63 -5.76
C GLY A 61 -5.58 -24.83 -4.86
N SER A 62 -6.59 -25.49 -4.29
CA SER A 62 -7.63 -24.85 -3.49
C SER A 62 -7.16 -24.60 -2.06
N LEU A 63 -7.30 -23.35 -1.60
CA LEU A 63 -7.08 -22.99 -0.21
C LEU A 63 -8.02 -23.78 0.72
N ASP A 64 -9.26 -24.01 0.33
CA ASP A 64 -10.23 -24.75 1.15
C ASP A 64 -9.80 -26.18 1.41
N SER A 65 -9.26 -26.86 0.39
CA SER A 65 -8.73 -28.22 0.54
C SER A 65 -7.54 -28.27 1.50
N PHE A 66 -6.63 -27.31 1.39
CA PHE A 66 -5.48 -27.21 2.29
C PHE A 66 -5.90 -26.88 3.74
N MET A 67 -6.85 -25.95 3.90
CA MET A 67 -7.40 -25.56 5.20
C MET A 67 -8.19 -26.70 5.85
N ALA A 68 -8.87 -27.55 5.06
CA ALA A 68 -9.54 -28.74 5.57
C ALA A 68 -8.54 -29.72 6.20
N GLU A 69 -7.36 -29.93 5.59
CA GLU A 69 -6.30 -30.78 6.14
C GLU A 69 -5.67 -30.20 7.42
N ILE A 70 -5.42 -28.89 7.45
CA ILE A 70 -4.95 -28.19 8.66
C ILE A 70 -5.98 -28.34 9.79
N ASN A 71 -7.26 -28.10 9.50
CA ASN A 71 -8.33 -28.19 10.49
C ASN A 71 -8.54 -29.62 11.00
N ALA A 72 -8.40 -30.63 10.15
CA ALA A 72 -8.45 -32.03 10.55
C ALA A 72 -7.29 -32.37 11.51
N SER A 73 -6.07 -31.94 11.18
CA SER A 73 -4.88 -32.13 12.02
C SER A 73 -5.02 -31.40 13.36
N PHE A 74 -5.53 -30.16 13.34
CA PHE A 74 -5.82 -29.39 14.56
C PHE A 74 -6.81 -30.14 15.47
N LYS A 75 -7.91 -30.68 14.92
CA LYS A 75 -8.90 -31.43 15.72
C LYS A 75 -8.30 -32.68 16.37
N GLN A 76 -7.46 -33.42 15.65
CA GLN A 76 -6.78 -34.60 16.17
C GLN A 76 -5.81 -34.25 17.33
N GLU A 77 -5.05 -33.17 17.19
CA GLU A 77 -4.13 -32.71 18.25
C GLU A 77 -4.88 -32.10 19.44
N ALA A 78 -5.98 -31.37 19.17
CA ALA A 78 -6.79 -30.78 20.22
C ALA A 78 -7.40 -31.83 21.15
N ALA A 79 -7.76 -33.01 20.63
CA ALA A 79 -8.27 -34.13 21.43
C ALA A 79 -7.24 -34.68 22.44
N LYS A 80 -5.94 -34.47 22.20
CA LYS A 80 -4.84 -34.90 23.08
C LYS A 80 -4.47 -33.83 24.11
N GLY A 81 -4.86 -32.57 23.86
CA GLY A 81 -4.35 -31.41 24.58
C GLY A 81 -5.27 -30.89 25.70
N SER A 82 -4.67 -30.31 26.73
CA SER A 82 -5.40 -29.50 27.72
C SER A 82 -6.00 -28.23 27.07
N LYS A 83 -7.11 -27.70 27.62
CA LYS A 83 -7.77 -26.46 27.13
C LYS A 83 -6.79 -25.31 26.88
N GLN A 84 -5.87 -25.05 27.81
CA GLN A 84 -4.86 -23.99 27.66
C GLN A 84 -3.84 -24.29 26.56
N GLY A 85 -3.41 -25.55 26.42
CA GLY A 85 -2.50 -25.98 25.36
C GLY A 85 -3.12 -25.83 23.97
N VAL A 86 -4.39 -26.23 23.83
CA VAL A 86 -5.17 -26.07 22.58
C VAL A 86 -5.36 -24.59 22.24
N GLN A 87 -5.66 -23.73 23.22
CA GLN A 87 -5.79 -22.29 22.98
C GLN A 87 -4.47 -21.65 22.50
N ARG A 88 -3.34 -22.03 23.10
CA ARG A 88 -2.02 -21.57 22.66
C ARG A 88 -1.68 -22.06 21.26
N LEU A 89 -1.98 -23.33 20.95
CA LEU A 89 -1.80 -23.91 19.62
C LEU A 89 -2.64 -23.15 18.59
N LYS A 90 -3.91 -22.89 18.89
CA LYS A 90 -4.81 -22.12 18.03
C LYS A 90 -4.28 -20.71 17.78
N SER A 91 -3.89 -19.99 18.83
CA SER A 91 -3.36 -18.62 18.69
C SER A 91 -2.10 -18.59 17.82
N LYS A 92 -1.21 -19.58 17.98
CA LYS A 92 -0.02 -19.72 17.14
C LYS A 92 -0.37 -20.06 15.69
N LEU A 93 -1.31 -20.98 15.48
CA LEU A 93 -1.80 -21.35 14.15
C LEU A 93 -2.41 -20.14 13.44
N ASP A 94 -3.29 -19.40 14.11
CA ASP A 94 -3.95 -18.23 13.54
C ASP A 94 -2.92 -17.15 13.16
N ALA A 95 -1.91 -16.90 14.00
CA ALA A 95 -0.83 -15.94 13.69
C ALA A 95 0.01 -16.36 12.48
N VAL A 96 0.37 -17.65 12.39
CA VAL A 96 1.14 -18.19 11.26
C VAL A 96 0.33 -18.11 9.96
N LEU A 97 -0.95 -18.47 10.01
CA LEU A 97 -1.83 -18.42 8.84
C LEU A 97 -2.13 -17.00 8.39
N ALA A 98 -2.35 -16.06 9.33
CA ALA A 98 -2.55 -14.65 9.00
C ALA A 98 -1.38 -14.12 8.17
N ARG A 99 -0.14 -14.38 8.63
CA ARG A 99 1.06 -14.00 7.88
C ARG A 99 1.16 -14.70 6.53
N ALA A 100 1.01 -16.03 6.51
CA ALA A 100 1.29 -16.76 5.28
C ALA A 100 0.21 -16.61 4.20
N ILE A 101 -1.07 -16.50 4.58
CA ILE A 101 -2.22 -16.56 3.66
C ILE A 101 -2.88 -15.19 3.45
N ASN A 102 -2.85 -14.29 4.42
CA ASN A 102 -3.52 -13.00 4.30
C ASN A 102 -2.56 -11.88 3.86
N GLU A 103 -1.27 -11.98 4.16
CA GLU A 103 -0.29 -11.00 3.68
C GLU A 103 0.13 -11.28 2.23
N PRO A 104 0.42 -10.23 1.45
CA PRO A 104 0.90 -10.36 0.09
C PRO A 104 2.21 -11.15 0.02
N LEU A 105 2.44 -11.76 -1.14
CA LEU A 105 3.72 -12.38 -1.46
C LEU A 105 4.79 -11.30 -1.70
N GLY A 106 5.98 -11.52 -1.16
CA GLY A 106 7.10 -10.59 -1.27
C GLY A 106 7.71 -10.23 0.09
N CYS A 107 8.60 -9.24 0.09
CA CYS A 107 9.28 -8.74 1.28
C CYS A 107 8.65 -7.45 1.85
N PHE A 108 7.60 -6.93 1.22
CA PHE A 108 6.91 -5.71 1.63
C PHE A 108 5.58 -6.03 2.29
N GLY A 109 5.12 -5.16 3.19
CA GLY A 109 3.80 -5.26 3.82
C GLY A 109 2.63 -4.94 2.88
N LEU A 110 2.90 -4.65 1.61
CA LEU A 110 1.93 -4.33 0.57
C LEU A 110 2.21 -5.15 -0.69
N ASP A 111 1.16 -5.39 -1.48
CA ASP A 111 1.31 -6.04 -2.78
C ASP A 111 1.84 -5.04 -3.81
N LEU A 112 3.14 -5.10 -4.08
CA LEU A 112 3.81 -4.12 -4.93
C LEU A 112 3.26 -4.13 -6.37
N VAL A 113 2.82 -5.28 -6.88
CA VAL A 113 2.29 -5.37 -8.26
C VAL A 113 0.94 -4.66 -8.34
N HIS A 114 0.05 -4.91 -7.38
CA HIS A 114 -1.22 -4.19 -7.30
C HIS A 114 -1.03 -2.69 -7.07
N ALA A 115 -0.09 -2.30 -6.20
CA ALA A 115 0.22 -0.89 -5.96
C ALA A 115 0.73 -0.20 -7.23
N MET A 116 1.62 -0.85 -8.00
CA MET A 116 2.12 -0.33 -9.27
C MET A 116 1.01 -0.17 -10.31
N VAL A 117 0.04 -1.10 -10.38
CA VAL A 117 -1.10 -0.98 -11.29
C VAL A 117 -2.01 0.19 -10.91
N ARG A 118 -2.33 0.36 -9.62
CA ARG A 118 -3.08 1.54 -9.16
C ARG A 118 -2.37 2.84 -9.48
N GLN A 119 -1.05 2.88 -9.30
CA GLN A 119 -0.25 4.05 -9.66
C GLN A 119 -0.28 4.33 -11.17
N LEU A 120 -0.24 3.30 -12.02
CA LEU A 120 -0.35 3.46 -13.47
C LEU A 120 -1.71 4.02 -13.87
N ASP A 121 -2.79 3.55 -13.27
CA ASP A 121 -4.14 4.07 -13.49
C ASP A 121 -4.25 5.53 -13.06
N PHE A 122 -3.63 5.90 -11.94
CA PHE A 122 -3.54 7.28 -11.48
C PHE A 122 -2.82 8.17 -12.49
N VAL A 123 -1.61 7.76 -12.93
CA VAL A 123 -0.83 8.49 -13.94
C VAL A 123 -1.63 8.65 -15.23
N ASN A 124 -2.34 7.62 -15.69
CA ASN A 124 -3.19 7.71 -16.88
C ASN A 124 -4.28 8.79 -16.72
N LYS A 125 -4.92 8.92 -15.56
CA LYS A 125 -5.94 9.96 -15.29
C LYS A 125 -5.33 11.37 -15.33
N ILE A 126 -4.15 11.55 -14.76
CA ILE A 126 -3.45 12.84 -14.72
C ILE A 126 -2.94 13.21 -16.10
N CYS A 127 -2.15 12.36 -16.74
CA CYS A 127 -1.53 12.64 -18.03
C CYS A 127 -2.55 12.85 -19.15
N SER A 128 -3.70 12.15 -19.12
CA SER A 128 -4.75 12.35 -20.12
C SER A 128 -5.40 13.74 -20.06
N ASN A 129 -5.23 14.46 -18.95
CA ASN A 129 -5.78 15.81 -18.73
C ASN A 129 -4.66 16.81 -18.43
N TYR A 130 -3.47 16.60 -19.01
CA TYR A 130 -2.27 17.38 -18.69
C TYR A 130 -2.50 18.90 -18.71
N ASP A 131 -3.10 19.43 -19.77
CA ASP A 131 -3.34 20.87 -19.93
C ASP A 131 -4.20 21.47 -18.82
N TYR A 132 -5.13 20.70 -18.26
CA TYR A 132 -5.94 21.13 -17.11
C TYR A 132 -5.08 21.22 -15.84
N TRP A 133 -4.28 20.20 -15.56
CA TRP A 133 -3.42 20.15 -14.37
C TRP A 133 -2.26 21.16 -14.41
N CYS A 134 -1.90 21.67 -15.59
CA CYS A 134 -0.89 22.72 -15.76
C CYS A 134 -1.38 24.12 -15.35
N GLN A 135 -2.70 24.32 -15.21
CA GLN A 135 -3.24 25.65 -14.96
C GLN A 135 -2.94 26.09 -13.52
N PRO A 136 -2.32 27.26 -13.30
CA PRO A 136 -1.92 27.69 -11.95
C PRO A 136 -3.07 27.72 -10.94
N HIS A 137 -4.26 28.16 -11.36
CA HIS A 137 -5.43 28.21 -10.48
C HIS A 137 -5.95 26.81 -10.09
N VAL A 138 -5.79 25.80 -10.95
CA VAL A 138 -6.14 24.42 -10.63
C VAL A 138 -5.21 23.89 -9.54
N ILE A 139 -3.90 24.11 -9.69
CA ILE A 139 -2.89 23.71 -8.70
C ILE A 139 -3.12 24.42 -7.36
N ASP A 140 -3.36 25.74 -7.37
CA ASP A 140 -3.62 26.53 -6.15
C ASP A 140 -4.85 25.97 -5.38
N GLU A 141 -5.95 25.68 -6.09
CA GLU A 141 -7.16 25.11 -5.48
C GLU A 141 -6.99 23.66 -5.02
N SER A 142 -6.19 22.86 -5.73
CA SER A 142 -5.79 21.51 -5.31
C SER A 142 -5.02 21.54 -3.99
N ILE A 143 -4.05 22.46 -3.85
CA ILE A 143 -3.27 22.62 -2.61
C ILE A 143 -4.19 23.04 -1.46
N ARG A 144 -5.10 23.98 -1.70
CA ARG A 144 -6.07 24.42 -0.67
C ARG A 144 -6.94 23.26 -0.20
N ARG A 145 -7.46 22.44 -1.13
CA ARG A 145 -8.27 21.26 -0.80
C ARG A 145 -7.45 20.16 -0.12
N TYR A 146 -6.18 19.99 -0.48
CA TYR A 146 -5.26 19.08 0.19
C TYR A 146 -5.08 19.44 1.67
N HIS A 147 -4.84 20.71 2.01
CA HIS A 147 -4.72 21.15 3.41
C HIS A 147 -6.01 20.88 4.20
N GLN A 148 -7.17 21.17 3.59
CA GLN A 148 -8.47 20.87 4.19
C GLN A 148 -8.65 19.36 4.41
N PHE A 149 -8.25 18.55 3.44
CA PHE A 149 -8.33 17.10 3.53
C PHE A 149 -7.47 16.53 4.65
N ILE A 150 -6.22 17.00 4.80
CA ILE A 150 -5.33 16.58 5.90
C ILE A 150 -5.93 16.95 7.27
N HIS A 151 -6.53 18.13 7.39
CA HIS A 151 -7.25 18.51 8.60
C HIS A 151 -8.45 17.58 8.86
N LEU A 152 -9.24 17.27 7.83
CA LEU A 152 -10.35 16.32 7.93
C LEU A 152 -9.89 14.93 8.37
N MET A 153 -8.79 14.41 7.82
CA MET A 153 -8.17 13.14 8.23
C MET A 153 -7.78 13.13 9.72
N HIS A 154 -7.39 14.28 10.26
CA HIS A 154 -7.03 14.40 11.67
C HIS A 154 -8.25 14.43 12.61
N ILE A 155 -9.30 15.19 12.26
CA ILE A 155 -10.47 15.36 13.13
C ILE A 155 -11.53 14.26 12.97
N GLN A 156 -11.60 13.60 11.80
CA GLN A 156 -12.60 12.59 11.49
C GLN A 156 -12.08 11.21 11.90
N SER A 157 -12.52 10.69 13.05
CA SER A 157 -12.20 9.33 13.48
C SER A 157 -13.14 8.26 12.91
N ALA A 158 -14.22 8.67 12.22
CA ALA A 158 -15.28 7.77 11.76
C ALA A 158 -15.45 7.79 10.24
N GLY A 159 -15.20 6.64 9.61
CA GLY A 159 -15.39 6.43 8.17
C GLY A 159 -14.09 6.51 7.36
N THR A 160 -14.15 6.02 6.12
CA THR A 160 -13.02 6.05 5.18
C THR A 160 -13.09 7.33 4.37
N LEU A 161 -12.10 8.20 4.52
CA LEU A 161 -11.90 9.35 3.65
C LEU A 161 -11.02 8.93 2.48
N VAL A 162 -11.44 9.28 1.27
CA VAL A 162 -10.74 8.95 0.03
C VAL A 162 -10.41 10.28 -0.67
N PRO A 163 -9.14 10.55 -1.00
CA PRO A 163 -8.80 11.78 -1.70
C PRO A 163 -9.37 11.77 -3.12
N THR A 164 -9.79 12.93 -3.60
CA THR A 164 -10.04 13.14 -5.03
C THR A 164 -8.73 13.22 -5.79
N SER A 165 -8.73 13.03 -7.12
CA SER A 165 -7.49 13.04 -7.93
C SER A 165 -6.62 14.29 -7.75
N ASP A 166 -7.26 15.44 -7.53
CA ASP A 166 -6.57 16.71 -7.32
C ASP A 166 -5.93 16.86 -5.93
N ILE A 167 -6.48 16.20 -4.91
CA ILE A 167 -5.90 16.12 -3.58
C ILE A 167 -4.75 15.12 -3.64
N ASP A 168 -4.98 13.97 -4.26
CA ASP A 168 -4.03 12.87 -4.35
C ASP A 168 -2.75 13.28 -5.12
N ILE A 169 -2.88 14.02 -6.23
CA ILE A 169 -1.71 14.53 -6.96
C ILE A 169 -0.83 15.46 -6.11
N VAL A 170 -1.42 16.28 -5.22
CA VAL A 170 -0.66 17.13 -4.29
C VAL A 170 -0.08 16.28 -3.16
N TRP A 171 -0.80 15.26 -2.69
CA TRP A 171 -0.35 14.35 -1.64
C TRP A 171 0.84 13.47 -2.07
N HIS A 172 1.12 13.34 -3.36
CA HIS A 172 2.38 12.75 -3.85
C HIS A 172 3.63 13.47 -3.35
N HIS A 173 3.51 14.63 -2.71
CA HIS A 173 4.61 15.22 -1.95
C HIS A 173 5.19 14.25 -0.89
N GLN A 174 4.47 13.21 -0.46
CA GLN A 174 5.00 12.12 0.40
C GLN A 174 6.27 11.45 -0.14
N THR A 175 6.56 11.58 -1.44
CA THR A 175 7.82 11.15 -2.06
C THR A 175 9.05 11.91 -1.52
N LEU A 176 8.83 12.97 -0.75
CA LEU A 176 9.79 13.76 0.00
C LEU A 176 9.53 13.56 1.51
N PRO A 177 10.01 12.45 2.10
CA PRO A 177 9.53 11.97 3.40
C PRO A 177 9.88 12.90 4.57
N ILE A 178 10.98 13.66 4.48
CA ILE A 178 11.39 14.60 5.53
C ILE A 178 10.45 15.80 5.52
N GLU A 179 10.24 16.37 4.34
CA GLU A 179 9.35 17.50 4.11
C GLU A 179 7.91 17.15 4.45
N TYR A 180 7.47 15.93 4.12
CA TYR A 180 6.15 15.45 4.50
C TYR A 180 5.98 15.34 6.01
N ALA A 181 6.97 14.77 6.70
CA ALA A 181 6.92 14.64 8.16
C ALA A 181 6.85 16.01 8.85
N VAL A 182 7.63 16.99 8.38
CA VAL A 182 7.59 18.38 8.87
C VAL A 182 6.21 18.98 8.63
N PHE A 183 5.70 18.92 7.40
CA PHE A 183 4.36 19.43 7.05
C PHE A 183 3.26 18.81 7.94
N CYS A 184 3.24 17.49 8.08
CA CYS A 184 2.27 16.78 8.91
C CYS A 184 2.36 17.18 10.38
N ASN A 185 3.59 17.28 10.91
CA ASN A 185 3.81 17.74 12.28
C ASN A 185 3.31 19.17 12.49
N ASP A 186 3.57 20.07 11.54
CA ASP A 186 3.20 21.48 11.65
C ASP A 186 1.69 21.72 11.54
N ILE A 187 1.00 20.93 10.71
CA ILE A 187 -0.45 21.11 10.46
C ILE A 187 -1.31 20.33 11.46
N VAL A 188 -0.93 19.09 11.81
CA VAL A 188 -1.77 18.19 12.63
C VAL A 188 -1.02 17.47 13.76
N GLY A 189 0.28 17.72 13.94
CA GLY A 189 1.09 17.13 15.02
C GLY A 189 1.33 15.62 14.90
N GLN A 190 0.97 15.01 13.76
CA GLN A 190 1.12 13.57 13.54
C GLN A 190 1.28 13.28 12.05
N LEU A 191 2.02 12.21 11.73
CA LEU A 191 2.11 11.72 10.36
C LEU A 191 0.74 11.16 9.93
N ILE A 192 0.26 11.56 8.76
CA ILE A 192 -0.94 10.96 8.16
C ILE A 192 -0.47 9.88 7.19
N ASP A 193 -1.11 8.71 7.23
CA ASP A 193 -0.78 7.61 6.33
C ASP A 193 -1.55 7.75 5.01
N HIS A 194 -0.87 7.52 3.89
CA HIS A 194 -1.47 7.46 2.54
C HIS A 194 -1.83 6.00 2.25
N ASP A 195 -2.78 5.47 3.00
CA ASP A 195 -3.33 4.15 2.72
C ASP A 195 -4.43 4.27 1.65
N ASP A 196 -4.03 4.06 0.39
CA ASP A 196 -4.93 4.02 -0.76
C ASP A 196 -5.69 2.68 -0.89
N THR A 197 -5.45 1.73 0.02
CA THR A 197 -6.10 0.43 -0.02
C THR A 197 -7.52 0.53 0.53
N ILE A 198 -8.48 0.67 -0.38
CA ILE A 198 -9.88 0.41 -0.04
C ILE A 198 -10.07 -1.11 -0.11
N PRO A 199 -10.45 -1.80 0.99
CA PRO A 199 -10.79 -3.21 0.93
C PRO A 199 -11.84 -3.41 -0.16
N GLY A 200 -11.68 -4.43 -1.00
CA GLY A 200 -12.54 -4.74 -2.14
C GLY A 200 -13.99 -5.06 -1.73
N GLY A 201 -14.71 -4.05 -1.31
CA GLY A 201 -16.16 -3.98 -1.20
C GLY A 201 -16.65 -3.01 -2.26
N THR A 202 -17.81 -3.29 -2.84
CA THR A 202 -18.37 -2.51 -3.93
C THR A 202 -18.39 -1.02 -3.59
N LEU A 203 -17.61 -0.22 -4.33
CA LEU A 203 -17.54 1.25 -4.23
C LEU A 203 -18.91 1.95 -4.31
N THR A 204 -19.95 1.22 -4.73
CA THR A 204 -21.35 1.67 -4.74
C THR A 204 -21.91 1.98 -3.34
N THR A 205 -21.32 1.43 -2.27
CA THR A 205 -21.81 1.69 -0.91
C THR A 205 -21.08 2.89 -0.26
N ALA A 206 -19.80 3.10 -0.58
CA ALA A 206 -19.01 4.21 -0.05
C ALA A 206 -19.45 5.57 -0.63
N SER A 207 -19.77 5.62 -1.93
CA SER A 207 -20.24 6.85 -2.59
C SER A 207 -21.60 7.33 -2.09
N ARG A 208 -22.38 6.48 -1.41
CA ARG A 208 -23.72 6.83 -0.90
C ARG A 208 -23.72 7.48 0.48
N LYS A 209 -22.58 7.51 1.18
CA LYS A 209 -22.47 8.07 2.55
C LYS A 209 -21.70 9.40 2.65
N LEU A 210 -21.30 10.00 1.53
CA LEU A 210 -20.72 11.36 1.49
C LEU A 210 -21.70 12.40 0.93
N VAL A 211 -22.99 12.29 1.26
CA VAL A 211 -23.89 13.45 1.20
C VAL A 211 -24.09 13.93 2.62
N ALA A 212 -23.14 14.71 3.12
CA ALA A 212 -23.37 15.59 4.27
C ALA A 212 -23.43 17.03 3.75
N PRO A 213 -24.52 17.78 3.99
CA PRO A 213 -24.54 19.21 3.78
C PRO A 213 -23.86 19.85 4.99
N ALA A 214 -22.53 19.88 5.00
CA ALA A 214 -21.82 20.76 5.91
C ALA A 214 -21.45 22.00 5.09
N SER A 215 -22.09 23.12 5.40
CA SER A 215 -21.64 24.39 4.83
C SER A 215 -20.21 24.63 5.31
N LEU A 216 -19.32 25.02 4.40
CA LEU A 216 -17.90 25.25 4.68
C LEU A 216 -17.66 26.32 5.77
N SER A 217 -18.70 27.05 6.18
CA SER A 217 -18.70 28.00 7.30
C SER A 217 -18.77 27.35 8.70
N ASP A 218 -19.19 26.09 8.81
CA ASP A 218 -19.40 25.44 10.12
C ASP A 218 -18.12 24.87 10.75
N ILE A 219 -16.99 24.89 10.02
CA ILE A 219 -15.69 24.38 10.49
C ILE A 219 -14.91 25.45 11.30
N GLY A 220 -15.45 26.67 11.46
CA GLY A 220 -14.85 27.70 12.34
C GLY A 220 -13.46 28.18 11.93
N ILE A 221 -12.96 27.77 10.75
CA ILE A 221 -11.68 28.21 10.17
C ILE A 221 -11.99 29.17 9.03
N ASP A 222 -11.62 30.44 9.21
CA ASP A 222 -11.66 31.43 8.15
C ASP A 222 -10.50 31.19 7.17
N TRP A 223 -10.80 30.47 6.09
CA TRP A 223 -9.85 30.22 5.00
C TRP A 223 -9.56 31.47 4.15
N HIS A 224 -10.29 32.58 4.33
CA HIS A 224 -10.06 33.83 3.59
C HIS A 224 -9.00 34.72 4.25
N THR A 225 -8.80 34.64 5.57
CA THR A 225 -7.74 35.37 6.30
C THR A 225 -6.42 34.62 6.36
N ASN A 226 -6.39 33.31 6.10
CA ASN A 226 -5.14 32.54 6.01
C ASN A 226 -4.41 32.71 4.65
N LYS A 227 -4.60 33.87 4.00
CA LYS A 227 -3.75 34.34 2.90
C LYS A 227 -2.29 34.47 3.33
N THR A 228 -2.02 34.64 4.62
CA THR A 228 -0.66 34.64 5.19
C THR A 228 0.03 33.30 5.04
N MET A 229 -0.62 32.15 5.27
CA MET A 229 0.03 30.84 5.05
C MET A 229 0.33 30.55 3.56
N LEU A 230 -0.58 30.89 2.65
CA LEU A 230 -0.34 30.76 1.20
C LEU A 230 0.68 31.79 0.68
N SER A 231 0.70 33.00 1.24
CA SER A 231 1.73 34.01 0.92
C SER A 231 3.07 33.66 1.52
N ASP A 232 3.14 33.06 2.71
CA ASP A 232 4.39 32.65 3.36
C ASP A 232 4.99 31.42 2.65
N TYR A 233 4.15 30.51 2.16
CA TYR A 233 4.60 29.43 1.28
C TYR A 233 5.06 29.97 -0.10
N ARG A 234 4.36 30.96 -0.68
CA ARG A 234 4.81 31.68 -1.89
C ARG A 234 6.08 32.52 -1.65
N LEU A 235 6.27 33.09 -0.46
CA LEU A 235 7.44 33.90 -0.07
C LEU A 235 8.66 33.02 0.25
N SER A 236 8.46 31.76 0.63
CA SER A 236 9.53 30.77 0.84
C SER A 236 10.07 30.12 -0.45
N CYS A 237 9.40 30.35 -1.59
CA CYS A 237 9.79 29.86 -2.91
C CYS A 237 10.43 30.99 -3.73
N GLU A 238 11.74 31.18 -3.59
CA GLU A 238 12.51 32.23 -4.29
C GLU A 238 12.41 32.13 -5.85
N GLN A 239 12.07 30.97 -6.41
CA GLN A 239 11.90 30.79 -7.86
C GLN A 239 10.67 31.49 -8.46
N CYS A 240 9.60 31.75 -7.69
CA CYS A 240 8.39 32.36 -8.25
C CYS A 240 8.51 33.88 -8.50
N ARG A 241 9.56 34.54 -8.00
CA ARG A 241 9.84 35.95 -8.32
C ARG A 241 10.46 36.13 -9.71
N ALA A 242 11.11 35.12 -10.27
CA ALA A 242 11.97 35.27 -11.45
C ALA A 242 11.27 35.04 -12.81
N VAL A 243 9.93 35.02 -12.87
CA VAL A 243 9.18 34.80 -14.13
C VAL A 243 8.55 36.11 -14.66
N ASN A 244 8.73 37.22 -13.97
CA ASN A 244 8.43 38.55 -14.49
C ASN A 244 9.69 39.40 -14.35
N ASP A 245 10.60 39.31 -15.31
CA ASP A 245 11.36 40.42 -15.89
C ASP A 245 12.51 39.85 -16.74
N ASP A 246 12.70 40.46 -17.90
CA ASP A 246 13.71 40.13 -18.90
C ASP A 246 15.17 40.28 -18.37
N GLU A 247 16.08 39.57 -19.06
CA GLU A 247 17.54 39.74 -19.13
C GLU A 247 18.50 38.79 -18.37
N PHE A 248 19.27 38.11 -19.21
CA PHE A 248 20.59 37.52 -19.03
C PHE A 248 21.54 38.38 -18.16
N ALA A 249 22.06 37.85 -17.05
CA ALA A 249 23.38 38.22 -16.54
C ALA A 249 23.95 37.17 -15.58
N ASP A 250 25.25 36.98 -15.75
CA ASP A 250 26.21 36.08 -15.10
C ASP A 250 26.27 36.24 -13.56
N GLY A 251 26.61 35.17 -12.83
CA GLY A 251 27.01 35.25 -11.42
C GLY A 251 26.19 34.39 -10.44
N GLY A 252 26.80 33.37 -9.87
CA GLY A 252 26.15 32.37 -9.01
C GLY A 252 25.79 32.83 -7.59
N CYS A 253 24.86 32.08 -6.97
CA CYS A 253 24.79 31.91 -5.52
C CYS A 253 24.16 30.55 -5.16
N ASN A 254 24.65 29.96 -4.07
CA ASN A 254 24.35 28.62 -3.55
C ASN A 254 23.16 28.64 -2.56
N SER A 255 22.34 27.58 -2.66
CA SER A 255 21.65 26.86 -1.56
C SER A 255 20.27 27.31 -1.03
N HIS A 256 19.44 26.27 -0.81
CA HIS A 256 18.21 26.13 0.00
C HIS A 256 16.82 26.44 -0.62
N SER A 257 15.89 25.51 -0.38
CA SER A 257 14.42 25.58 -0.61
C SER A 257 13.88 25.41 -2.05
N THR A 258 13.80 24.17 -2.54
CA THR A 258 13.02 23.81 -3.75
C THR A 258 12.52 22.37 -3.66
N SER A 259 11.22 22.14 -3.38
CA SER A 259 10.68 20.77 -3.30
C SER A 259 9.42 20.56 -4.16
N THR A 260 8.45 21.48 -4.15
CA THR A 260 7.19 21.34 -4.91
C THR A 260 7.39 21.42 -6.44
N PHE A 261 8.38 22.20 -6.91
CA PHE A 261 8.67 22.35 -8.35
C PHE A 261 9.51 21.19 -8.95
N LYS A 262 10.20 20.41 -8.11
CA LYS A 262 11.03 19.27 -8.57
C LYS A 262 10.21 18.08 -9.04
N ILE A 263 9.03 17.87 -8.46
CA ILE A 263 8.10 16.81 -8.87
C ILE A 263 7.63 17.05 -10.32
N TRP A 264 7.33 18.31 -10.66
CA TRP A 264 6.81 18.69 -11.97
C TRP A 264 7.88 18.71 -13.06
N THR A 265 9.06 19.26 -12.78
CA THR A 265 10.20 19.29 -13.72
C THR A 265 10.81 17.91 -13.99
N SER A 266 10.70 16.97 -13.05
CA SER A 266 11.11 15.57 -13.22
C SER A 266 10.24 14.80 -14.23
N MET A 267 8.95 15.15 -14.38
CA MET A 267 8.03 14.47 -15.30
C MET A 267 8.19 14.95 -16.76
N SER A 268 8.79 16.12 -16.98
CA SER A 268 8.94 16.75 -18.31
C SER A 268 10.24 16.40 -19.05
N ASN A 269 11.16 15.66 -18.43
CA ASN A 269 12.49 15.40 -19.01
C ASN A 269 12.51 14.10 -19.83
N PRO A 270 12.85 14.11 -21.13
CA PRO A 270 12.96 12.90 -21.91
C PRO A 270 14.09 12.02 -21.34
N ILE A 271 13.76 10.78 -20.99
CA ILE A 271 14.64 9.76 -20.42
C ILE A 271 15.93 9.66 -21.28
N ARG A 272 17.05 10.20 -20.78
CA ARG A 272 18.37 9.93 -21.36
C ARG A 272 18.68 8.46 -21.11
N ARG A 273 18.62 7.66 -22.18
CA ARG A 273 19.13 6.29 -22.21
C ARG A 273 20.65 6.32 -22.05
N SER A 274 21.15 6.07 -20.85
CA SER A 274 22.54 5.65 -20.69
C SER A 274 22.70 4.75 -19.47
N ASN A 275 23.03 3.48 -19.76
CA ASN A 275 23.63 2.48 -18.87
C ASN A 275 22.77 1.90 -17.73
N CYS A 276 21.64 1.28 -18.06
CA CYS A 276 21.11 0.18 -17.23
C CYS A 276 22.01 -1.06 -17.41
N ARG A 277 22.97 -1.26 -16.50
CA ARG A 277 23.50 -2.62 -16.27
C ARG A 277 22.34 -3.48 -15.79
N ARG A 278 22.16 -4.62 -16.46
CA ARG A 278 21.08 -5.58 -16.26
C ARG A 278 21.18 -6.18 -14.84
N VAL A 279 20.56 -5.54 -13.85
CA VAL A 279 20.34 -6.16 -12.53
C VAL A 279 19.28 -7.25 -12.74
N SER A 280 19.73 -8.49 -12.68
CA SER A 280 18.86 -9.66 -12.76
C SER A 280 18.12 -9.77 -11.44
N LEU A 281 16.90 -9.25 -11.39
CA LEU A 281 15.96 -9.44 -10.28
C LEU A 281 15.46 -10.89 -10.31
N PRO A 282 15.67 -11.71 -9.25
CA PRO A 282 15.14 -13.07 -9.18
C PRO A 282 13.68 -13.03 -8.71
N PHE A 283 12.82 -12.30 -9.40
CA PHE A 283 11.39 -12.28 -9.10
C PHE A 283 10.69 -13.41 -9.87
N LEU A 284 10.08 -14.31 -9.09
CA LEU A 284 9.11 -15.32 -9.54
C LEU A 284 9.60 -16.25 -10.66
N ARG A 285 10.65 -17.04 -10.39
CA ARG A 285 10.70 -18.34 -11.05
C ARG A 285 9.60 -19.20 -10.41
N PRO A 286 8.69 -19.81 -11.19
CA PRO A 286 7.85 -20.86 -10.63
C PRO A 286 8.78 -21.87 -9.93
N PRO A 287 8.41 -22.40 -8.74
CA PRO A 287 9.25 -23.37 -8.07
C PRO A 287 9.57 -24.47 -9.08
N VAL A 288 10.85 -24.74 -9.30
CA VAL A 288 11.32 -25.82 -10.19
C VAL A 288 10.79 -27.19 -9.69
N HIS A 289 10.26 -27.22 -8.46
CA HIS A 289 9.61 -28.34 -7.80
C HIS A 289 8.07 -28.42 -7.95
N MET A 290 7.39 -27.47 -8.60
CA MET A 290 5.94 -27.61 -8.90
C MET A 290 5.66 -28.46 -10.16
N CYS A 291 6.71 -28.70 -10.95
CA CYS A 291 6.72 -29.63 -12.08
C CYS A 291 7.82 -30.67 -11.84
N ILE A 292 7.61 -31.62 -10.93
CA ILE A 292 8.42 -32.85 -10.90
C ILE A 292 7.48 -34.04 -10.91
N ASN A 293 7.76 -34.94 -11.85
CA ASN A 293 7.15 -36.26 -12.05
C ASN A 293 6.89 -37.02 -10.73
#